data_AF-A0A2G8L1B5-F1
#
_entry.id   AF-A0A2G8L1B5-F1
#
_cell.length_a   1.000
_cell.length_b   1.000
_cell.length_c   1.000
_cell.angle_alpha   90.00
_cell.angle_beta   90.00
_cell.angle_gamma   90.00
#
_symmetry.space_group_name_H-M   'P 1'
#
loop_
_entity.id
_entity.type
_entity.pdbx_description
1 polymer ?
#
loop_
_entity_poly.entity_id
_entity_poly.type
_entity_poly.pdbx_seq_one_letter_code
_entity_poly.pdbx_strand_id
1 'polypeptide(L)'
;MKRTRTLESDNEGPAQKRKVSGSSHSNKDNKSSFPVFPHSRYDAAFPNFSEPREVGQFSLDASEDGERNVYNDSRKLKFYIPKDDQKVNFDLRRGYEKFIRKDDDIKERLDNLLRWVLMNKEQFTANEDGSIKSLNTDFLMWRGHLTKIICTPFQKDSWSMAVTLFGGTYYMSEVETAENEKRRNEMNEREKEMSYWGYKFEQYVTCDQKDGEPDTSEPVNNHDAFCSVVRSNLSKHRLLYGGEVDCIRAESSKKPPQNYVELKTSRQWFNPRNERNFYRFKLIKWWAQSFLVGIPEVICGFRDDDGVVKRLKSFQTLQMPRDSRDHWSGAVAFNFCQQFLSFVRQVVTIDDPKKVYLFERGPDSSTVTWRLLEDPSDVFLPDWFTSQIKP
;
A
#
# COMPACT_ATOMS: atom_id res chain seq x y z
N MET A 1 -78.98 47.86 -22.89
CA MET A 1 -78.36 47.53 -24.20
C MET A 1 -77.55 46.25 -23.99
N LYS A 2 -77.91 45.18 -24.72
CA LYS A 2 -77.28 43.84 -24.85
C LYS A 2 -76.74 43.17 -23.56
N ARG A 3 -77.54 42.32 -22.90
CA ARG A 3 -77.69 40.84 -23.14
C ARG A 3 -76.47 40.04 -22.64
N THR A 4 -76.59 39.44 -21.45
CA THR A 4 -76.83 37.98 -21.17
C THR A 4 -75.51 37.20 -21.04
N ARG A 5 -75.31 36.24 -20.13
CA ARG A 5 -76.21 35.50 -19.23
C ARG A 5 -75.33 34.73 -18.21
N THR A 6 -75.77 34.70 -16.96
CA THR A 6 -75.85 33.57 -16.00
C THR A 6 -74.62 32.68 -15.76
N LEU A 7 -74.13 32.63 -14.51
CA LEU A 7 -74.36 31.56 -13.49
C LEU A 7 -73.51 30.30 -13.83
N GLU A 8 -72.82 29.63 -12.93
CA GLU A 8 -73.12 29.34 -11.53
C GLU A 8 -71.87 28.77 -10.83
N SER A 9 -71.92 28.81 -9.50
CA SER A 9 -71.21 28.03 -8.48
C SER A 9 -70.33 26.83 -8.91
N ASP A 10 -69.15 26.66 -8.29
CA ASP A 10 -69.06 25.84 -7.07
C ASP A 10 -67.67 25.84 -6.43
N ASN A 11 -67.74 25.56 -5.14
CA ASN A 11 -66.76 25.59 -4.07
C ASN A 11 -65.85 24.33 -4.08
N GLU A 12 -64.65 24.46 -3.50
CA GLU A 12 -63.92 23.48 -2.66
C GLU A 12 -62.44 23.27 -2.99
N GLY A 13 -61.59 23.65 -2.01
CA GLY A 13 -60.74 22.69 -1.30
C GLY A 13 -59.35 22.37 -1.88
N PRO A 14 -58.27 22.44 -1.06
CA PRO A 14 -56.90 22.40 -1.54
C PRO A 14 -56.42 20.97 -1.85
N ALA A 15 -55.58 20.87 -2.89
CA ALA A 15 -54.97 19.65 -3.40
C ALA A 15 -54.27 18.82 -2.30
N GLN A 16 -54.69 17.56 -2.18
CA GLN A 16 -54.11 16.56 -1.30
C GLN A 16 -52.69 16.17 -1.73
N LYS A 17 -51.79 16.15 -0.74
CA LYS A 17 -50.47 15.53 -0.76
C LYS A 17 -50.56 14.06 -1.18
N ARG A 18 -50.02 13.72 -2.36
CA ARG A 18 -49.69 12.33 -2.70
C ARG A 18 -48.45 11.90 -1.92
N LYS A 19 -48.66 11.14 -0.85
CA LYS A 19 -47.64 10.26 -0.25
C LYS A 19 -47.27 9.21 -1.31
N VAL A 20 -46.10 9.33 -1.91
CA VAL A 20 -45.45 8.20 -2.57
C VAL A 20 -44.81 7.38 -1.46
N SER A 21 -45.42 6.24 -1.16
CA SER A 21 -44.86 5.19 -0.32
C SER A 21 -43.62 4.61 -1.00
N GLY A 22 -42.46 5.18 -0.70
CA GLY A 22 -41.19 4.54 -0.97
C GLY A 22 -41.06 3.31 -0.09
N SER A 23 -41.32 2.16 -0.69
CA SER A 23 -41.08 0.84 -0.13
C SER A 23 -39.65 0.77 0.42
N SER A 24 -39.55 0.66 1.74
CA SER A 24 -38.34 0.26 2.44
C SER A 24 -38.01 -1.18 2.06
N HIS A 25 -37.26 -1.38 0.98
CA HIS A 25 -36.50 -2.60 0.81
C HIS A 25 -35.32 -2.52 1.77
N SER A 26 -35.59 -2.88 3.02
CA SER A 26 -34.55 -3.34 3.93
C SER A 26 -33.94 -4.60 3.33
N ASN A 27 -32.88 -4.47 2.53
CA ASN A 27 -31.94 -5.56 2.35
C ASN A 27 -31.23 -5.74 3.69
N LYS A 28 -31.89 -6.48 4.59
CA LYS A 28 -31.26 -7.10 5.76
C LYS A 28 -30.44 -8.31 5.28
N ASP A 29 -29.46 -8.06 4.42
CA ASP A 29 -28.28 -8.90 4.43
C ASP A 29 -27.46 -8.40 5.60
N ASN A 30 -27.47 -9.16 6.68
CA ASN A 30 -26.61 -8.91 7.84
C ASN A 30 -25.17 -9.23 7.40
N LYS A 31 -24.60 -8.40 6.51
CA LYS A 31 -23.23 -8.56 6.01
C LYS A 31 -22.33 -8.47 7.23
N SER A 32 -21.68 -9.59 7.56
CA SER A 32 -20.72 -9.66 8.65
C SER A 32 -19.68 -8.57 8.46
N SER A 33 -19.49 -7.72 9.47
CA SER A 33 -18.40 -6.74 9.48
C SER A 33 -17.25 -7.25 10.36
N PHE A 34 -16.04 -6.79 10.08
CA PHE A 34 -14.87 -7.11 10.89
C PHE A 34 -14.56 -5.94 11.83
N PRO A 35 -14.62 -6.13 13.17
CA PRO A 35 -14.26 -5.06 14.10
C PRO A 35 -12.83 -4.56 13.88
N VAL A 36 -12.59 -3.28 14.18
CA VAL A 36 -11.27 -2.65 14.32
C VAL A 36 -11.01 -2.29 15.79
N PHE A 37 -12.07 -1.94 16.52
CA PHE A 37 -12.05 -1.64 17.95
C PHE A 37 -12.98 -2.58 18.73
N PRO A 38 -12.76 -2.76 20.06
CA PRO A 38 -11.67 -2.19 20.86
C PRO A 38 -10.32 -2.88 20.60
N HIS A 39 -9.20 -2.17 20.85
CA HIS A 39 -7.85 -2.73 20.73
C HIS A 39 -7.62 -3.98 21.57
N SER A 40 -8.30 -4.09 22.72
CA SER A 40 -8.23 -5.24 23.62
C SER A 40 -8.60 -6.56 22.95
N ARG A 41 -9.34 -6.54 21.83
CA ARG A 41 -9.63 -7.72 21.01
C ARG A 41 -8.38 -8.36 20.39
N TYR A 42 -7.32 -7.56 20.20
CA TYR A 42 -6.07 -7.98 19.56
C TYR A 42 -4.88 -7.91 20.52
N ASP A 43 -5.13 -7.58 21.78
CA ASP A 43 -4.11 -7.45 22.83
C ASP A 43 -3.76 -8.82 23.40
N ALA A 44 -3.13 -9.63 22.54
CA ALA A 44 -2.56 -10.92 22.87
C ALA A 44 -1.05 -10.89 22.59
N ALA A 45 -0.35 -11.99 22.91
CA ALA A 45 1.04 -12.16 22.54
C ALA A 45 1.25 -11.93 21.03
N PHE A 46 2.45 -11.48 20.66
CA PHE A 46 2.79 -11.29 19.25
C PHE A 46 2.60 -12.63 18.50
N PRO A 47 1.79 -12.68 17.43
CA PRO A 47 1.50 -13.94 16.75
C PRO A 47 2.76 -14.46 16.06
N ASN A 48 2.83 -15.77 15.81
CA ASN A 48 3.96 -16.31 15.05
C ASN A 48 4.03 -15.64 13.67
N PHE A 49 5.13 -14.95 13.41
CA PHE A 49 5.49 -14.40 12.12
C PHE A 49 6.88 -14.91 11.79
N SER A 50 7.00 -15.73 10.73
CA SER A 50 8.30 -16.28 10.35
C SER A 50 9.22 -15.17 9.82
N GLU A 51 10.53 -15.37 9.95
CA GLU A 51 11.50 -14.46 9.34
C GLU A 51 11.19 -14.30 7.83
N PRO A 52 11.07 -13.06 7.32
CA PRO A 52 10.81 -12.82 5.92
C PRO A 52 11.99 -13.31 5.06
N ARG A 53 11.70 -14.20 4.10
CA ARG A 53 12.70 -14.76 3.19
C ARG A 53 12.50 -14.18 1.79
N GLU A 54 13.50 -13.48 1.28
CA GLU A 54 13.54 -13.12 -0.14
C GLU A 54 13.59 -14.39 -1.00
N VAL A 55 12.65 -14.50 -1.94
CA VAL A 55 12.54 -15.61 -2.91
C VAL A 55 12.83 -15.16 -4.34
N GLY A 56 12.97 -13.87 -4.55
CA GLY A 56 13.47 -13.29 -5.78
C GLY A 56 13.33 -11.78 -5.76
N GLN A 57 13.63 -11.18 -6.90
CA GLN A 57 13.67 -9.73 -7.08
C GLN A 57 13.34 -9.40 -8.53
N PHE A 58 12.96 -8.16 -8.79
CA PHE A 58 12.85 -7.64 -10.15
C PHE A 58 13.04 -6.13 -10.17
N SER A 59 13.37 -5.62 -11.34
CA SER A 59 13.50 -4.20 -11.62
C SER A 59 12.39 -3.74 -12.57
N LEU A 60 11.90 -2.52 -12.35
CA LEU A 60 11.00 -1.80 -13.25
C LEU A 60 11.81 -0.71 -13.95
N ASP A 61 11.83 -0.74 -15.28
CA ASP A 61 12.52 0.25 -16.12
C ASP A 61 11.48 0.92 -17.02
N ALA A 62 11.39 2.25 -16.96
CA ALA A 62 10.51 2.98 -17.89
C ALA A 62 11.10 3.01 -19.30
N SER A 63 10.26 2.69 -20.30
CA SER A 63 10.52 3.04 -21.69
C SER A 63 10.38 4.56 -21.90
N GLU A 64 10.81 5.05 -23.07
CA GLU A 64 10.64 6.45 -23.47
C GLU A 64 9.16 6.89 -23.47
N ASP A 65 8.23 5.95 -23.68
CA ASP A 65 6.78 6.19 -23.67
C ASP A 65 6.15 6.08 -22.26
N GLY A 66 6.95 5.83 -21.22
CA GLY A 66 6.49 5.74 -19.82
C GLY A 66 5.90 4.38 -19.42
N GLU A 67 5.94 3.38 -20.30
CA GLU A 67 5.58 1.99 -19.95
C GLU A 67 6.71 1.34 -19.14
N ARG A 68 6.37 0.66 -18.05
CA ARG A 68 7.36 0.01 -17.17
C ARG A 68 7.54 -1.45 -17.55
N ASN A 69 8.74 -1.77 -18.03
CA ASN A 69 9.13 -3.14 -18.33
C ASN A 69 9.64 -3.84 -17.06
N VAL A 70 9.22 -5.09 -16.88
CA VAL A 70 9.65 -5.94 -15.76
C VAL A 70 10.87 -6.76 -16.19
N TYR A 71 11.96 -6.63 -15.44
CA TYR A 71 13.18 -7.42 -15.62
C TYR A 71 13.49 -8.24 -14.38
N ASN A 72 13.72 -9.55 -14.52
CA ASN A 72 14.03 -10.47 -13.42
C ASN A 72 15.50 -10.34 -12.97
N ASP A 73 15.92 -9.12 -12.66
CA ASP A 73 17.28 -8.75 -12.25
C ASP A 73 17.26 -7.55 -11.29
N SER A 74 18.45 -7.11 -10.88
CA SER A 74 18.67 -6.00 -9.95
C SER A 74 19.23 -4.74 -10.61
N ARG A 75 18.94 -4.49 -11.90
CA ARG A 75 19.52 -3.35 -12.63
C ARG A 75 19.15 -1.98 -12.03
N LYS A 76 18.02 -1.88 -11.33
CA LYS A 76 17.57 -0.65 -10.65
C LYS A 76 17.89 -0.62 -9.16
N LEU A 77 18.61 -1.61 -8.63
CA LEU A 77 19.04 -1.60 -7.23
C LEU A 77 20.16 -0.57 -7.05
N LYS A 78 19.93 0.41 -6.17
CA LYS A 78 20.92 1.44 -5.84
C LYS A 78 21.73 1.09 -4.61
N PHE A 79 22.94 1.62 -4.52
CA PHE A 79 23.83 1.48 -3.38
C PHE A 79 23.69 2.68 -2.45
N TYR A 80 23.52 2.41 -1.15
CA TYR A 80 23.54 3.45 -0.13
C TYR A 80 24.95 4.01 0.02
N ILE A 81 25.09 5.34 -0.02
CA ILE A 81 26.35 6.06 0.18
C ILE A 81 26.34 6.68 1.59
N PRO A 82 27.10 6.10 2.55
CA PRO A 82 27.22 6.65 3.90
C PRO A 82 27.76 8.09 3.87
N LYS A 83 27.36 8.89 4.87
CA LYS A 83 27.90 10.23 5.09
C LYS A 83 28.67 10.25 6.40
N ASP A 84 29.88 10.81 6.39
CA ASP A 84 30.79 10.82 7.54
C ASP A 84 30.25 11.62 8.72
N ASP A 85 29.56 12.74 8.46
CA ASP A 85 28.82 13.49 9.47
C ASP A 85 27.31 13.29 9.28
N GLN A 86 26.60 13.18 10.40
CA GLN A 86 25.14 13.21 10.41
C GLN A 86 24.59 14.59 10.04
N LYS A 87 25.41 15.65 10.07
CA LYS A 87 25.05 16.98 9.56
C LYS A 87 25.25 17.06 8.06
N VAL A 88 24.18 17.39 7.36
CA VAL A 88 24.13 17.49 5.89
C VAL A 88 23.44 18.78 5.48
N ASN A 89 23.47 19.12 4.19
CA ASN A 89 22.78 20.28 3.64
C ASN A 89 22.19 19.94 2.27
N PHE A 90 21.20 19.05 2.26
CA PHE A 90 20.57 18.58 1.03
C PHE A 90 19.32 19.41 0.72
N ASP A 91 19.32 20.11 -0.41
CA ASP A 91 18.16 20.86 -0.88
C ASP A 91 17.21 19.94 -1.67
N LEU A 92 16.12 19.52 -1.03
CA LEU A 92 15.17 18.60 -1.64
C LEU A 92 14.30 19.24 -2.73
N ARG A 93 14.38 20.57 -2.93
CA ARG A 93 13.63 21.30 -3.96
C ARG A 93 14.37 21.35 -5.29
N ARG A 94 15.69 21.13 -5.27
CA ARG A 94 16.57 21.25 -6.44
C ARG A 94 16.16 20.27 -7.55
N GLY A 95 15.72 20.80 -8.69
CA GLY A 95 15.38 20.02 -9.88
C GLY A 95 13.92 19.57 -9.93
N TYR A 96 13.05 20.09 -9.06
CA TYR A 96 11.61 19.78 -9.07
C TYR A 96 10.95 20.14 -10.40
N GLU A 97 11.40 21.22 -11.05
CA GLU A 97 10.92 21.66 -12.36
C GLU A 97 11.23 20.68 -13.50
N LYS A 98 12.16 19.74 -13.29
CA LYS A 98 12.53 18.68 -14.24
C LYS A 98 12.05 17.30 -13.80
N PHE A 99 11.16 17.22 -12.81
CA PHE A 99 10.70 15.94 -12.27
C PHE A 99 9.97 15.11 -13.33
N ILE A 100 10.49 13.92 -13.63
CA ILE A 100 9.83 12.94 -14.51
C ILE A 100 8.90 12.12 -13.62
N ARG A 101 7.64 12.55 -13.58
CA ARG A 101 6.60 11.97 -12.72
C ARG A 101 5.81 10.89 -13.46
N LYS A 102 5.61 9.76 -12.80
CA LYS A 102 4.68 8.72 -13.19
C LYS A 102 3.23 9.23 -13.21
N ASP A 103 2.48 8.79 -14.20
CA ASP A 103 1.04 8.98 -14.23
C ASP A 103 0.35 8.13 -13.16
N ASP A 104 -0.17 8.79 -12.11
CA ASP A 104 -0.86 8.15 -11.00
C ASP A 104 -2.26 7.63 -11.38
N ASP A 105 -2.80 8.01 -12.55
CA ASP A 105 -4.08 7.49 -13.06
C ASP A 105 -3.92 6.10 -13.68
N ILE A 106 -2.70 5.71 -14.09
CA ILE A 106 -2.40 4.36 -14.59
C ILE A 106 -2.29 3.39 -13.41
N LYS A 107 -3.33 2.56 -13.21
CA LYS A 107 -3.40 1.58 -12.12
C LYS A 107 -2.83 0.22 -12.54
N GLU A 108 -1.55 -0.02 -12.27
CA GLU A 108 -0.90 -1.31 -12.57
C GLU A 108 -1.31 -2.46 -11.64
N ARG A 109 -2.00 -2.15 -10.52
CA ARG A 109 -2.50 -3.15 -9.56
C ARG A 109 -1.42 -4.17 -9.18
N LEU A 110 -1.64 -5.47 -9.43
CA LEU A 110 -0.69 -6.56 -9.12
C LEU A 110 0.17 -6.96 -10.32
N ASP A 111 0.00 -6.35 -11.48
CA ASP A 111 0.49 -6.87 -12.77
C ASP A 111 1.98 -7.16 -12.75
N ASN A 112 2.80 -6.26 -12.21
CA ASN A 112 4.25 -6.44 -12.15
C ASN A 112 4.66 -7.62 -11.25
N LEU A 113 3.95 -7.84 -10.14
CA LEU A 113 4.17 -8.99 -9.26
C LEU A 113 3.67 -10.30 -9.90
N LEU A 114 2.56 -10.26 -10.65
CA LEU A 114 2.05 -11.41 -11.42
C LEU A 114 3.00 -11.78 -12.57
N ARG A 115 3.61 -10.80 -13.24
CA ARG A 115 4.67 -11.04 -14.23
C ARG A 115 5.88 -11.71 -13.60
N TRP A 116 6.32 -11.25 -12.42
CA TRP A 116 7.38 -11.93 -11.67
C TRP A 116 7.04 -13.40 -11.38
N VAL A 117 5.79 -13.69 -10.98
CA VAL A 117 5.34 -15.08 -10.78
C VAL A 117 5.49 -15.92 -12.06
N LEU A 118 5.11 -15.38 -13.22
CA LEU A 118 5.24 -16.10 -14.49
C LEU A 118 6.69 -16.22 -15.00
N MET A 119 7.57 -15.31 -14.62
CA MET A 119 9.01 -15.38 -14.93
C MET A 119 9.75 -16.38 -14.06
N ASN A 120 9.17 -16.77 -12.92
CA ASN A 120 9.77 -17.66 -11.91
C ASN A 120 8.88 -18.90 -11.66
N LYS A 121 8.26 -19.43 -12.72
CA LYS A 121 7.31 -20.57 -12.65
C LYS A 121 7.92 -21.80 -11.99
N GLU A 122 9.22 -22.01 -12.17
CA GLU A 122 10.00 -23.12 -11.59
C GLU A 122 10.03 -23.11 -10.06
N GLN A 123 9.72 -21.98 -9.42
CA GLN A 123 9.59 -21.90 -7.96
C GLN A 123 8.25 -22.45 -7.44
N PHE A 124 7.33 -22.78 -8.34
CA PHE A 124 5.97 -23.19 -8.01
C PHE A 124 5.70 -24.63 -8.48
N THR A 125 4.62 -25.22 -7.99
CA THR A 125 4.25 -26.58 -8.43
C THR A 125 3.66 -26.48 -9.82
N ALA A 126 4.21 -27.23 -10.78
CA ALA A 126 3.78 -27.24 -12.18
C ALA A 126 3.00 -28.51 -12.55
N ASN A 127 2.15 -28.40 -13.57
CA ASN A 127 1.58 -29.54 -14.29
C ASN A 127 2.55 -30.02 -15.39
N GLU A 128 2.22 -31.16 -16.02
CA GLU A 128 3.01 -31.72 -17.13
C GLU A 128 3.12 -30.76 -18.33
N ASP A 129 2.13 -29.90 -18.55
CA ASP A 129 2.11 -28.91 -19.62
C ASP A 129 2.86 -27.61 -19.28
N GLY A 130 3.53 -27.55 -18.13
CA GLY A 130 4.29 -26.38 -17.66
C GLY A 130 3.44 -25.23 -17.09
N SER A 131 2.11 -25.40 -17.01
CA SER A 131 1.25 -24.46 -16.28
C SER A 131 1.45 -24.58 -14.76
N ILE A 132 1.19 -23.50 -14.01
CA ILE A 132 1.29 -23.52 -12.56
C ILE A 132 0.05 -24.24 -12.00
N LYS A 133 0.29 -25.33 -11.29
CA LYS A 133 -0.72 -26.03 -10.48
C LYS A 133 -0.98 -25.32 -9.15
N SER A 134 0.07 -24.86 -8.48
CA SER A 134 -0.10 -24.16 -7.19
C SER A 134 1.08 -23.25 -6.87
N LEU A 135 0.76 -22.06 -6.35
CA LEU A 135 1.75 -21.13 -5.81
C LEU A 135 2.29 -21.53 -4.43
N ASN A 136 1.69 -22.56 -3.79
CA ASN A 136 1.97 -22.95 -2.41
C ASN A 136 1.89 -21.75 -1.43
N THR A 137 0.92 -20.87 -1.67
CA THR A 137 0.74 -19.57 -1.01
C THR A 137 -0.75 -19.39 -0.74
N ASP A 138 -1.11 -18.80 0.41
CA ASP A 138 -2.50 -18.48 0.70
C ASP A 138 -2.83 -17.06 0.25
N PHE A 139 -1.96 -16.07 0.49
CA PHE A 139 -2.20 -14.68 0.09
C PHE A 139 -1.07 -14.10 -0.77
N LEU A 140 -1.43 -13.47 -1.89
CA LEU A 140 -0.54 -12.71 -2.76
C LEU A 140 -0.96 -11.24 -2.83
N MET A 141 -0.06 -10.32 -2.49
CA MET A 141 -0.33 -8.87 -2.50
C MET A 141 0.95 -8.03 -2.56
N TRP A 142 0.84 -6.71 -2.69
CA TRP A 142 1.97 -5.81 -2.39
C TRP A 142 2.15 -5.58 -0.89
N ARG A 143 3.40 -5.42 -0.46
CA ARG A 143 3.81 -5.06 0.91
C ARG A 143 3.07 -3.82 1.43
N GLY A 144 2.84 -2.84 0.55
CA GLY A 144 2.08 -1.63 0.89
C GLY A 144 0.64 -1.92 1.34
N HIS A 145 -0.02 -2.91 0.75
CA HIS A 145 -1.38 -3.31 1.13
C HIS A 145 -1.39 -3.97 2.51
N LEU A 146 -0.45 -4.89 2.75
CA LEU A 146 -0.27 -5.54 4.05
C LEU A 146 0.07 -4.53 5.15
N THR A 147 0.89 -3.52 4.83
CA THR A 147 1.20 -2.40 5.73
C THR A 147 -0.05 -1.63 6.15
N LYS A 148 -0.94 -1.32 5.20
CA LYS A 148 -2.21 -0.62 5.48
C LYS A 148 -3.10 -1.42 6.43
N ILE A 149 -3.22 -2.73 6.20
CA ILE A 149 -3.96 -3.63 7.07
C ILE A 149 -3.33 -3.66 8.48
N ILE A 150 -2.02 -3.89 8.61
CA ILE A 150 -1.31 -3.94 9.90
C ILE A 150 -1.47 -2.64 10.69
N CYS A 151 -1.37 -1.49 10.02
CA CYS A 151 -1.45 -0.19 10.67
C CYS A 151 -2.89 0.24 11.02
N THR A 152 -3.92 -0.48 10.55
CA THR A 152 -5.33 -0.11 10.67
C THR A 152 -5.78 0.24 12.09
N PRO A 153 -5.45 -0.53 13.14
CA PRO A 153 -5.88 -0.19 14.51
C PRO A 153 -5.40 1.20 14.98
N PHE A 154 -4.25 1.65 14.49
CA PHE A 154 -3.57 2.85 14.98
C PHE A 154 -3.63 4.04 14.01
N GLN A 155 -4.28 3.86 12.86
CA GLN A 155 -4.38 4.88 11.81
C GLN A 155 -5.82 5.20 11.49
N LYS A 156 -6.04 6.42 11.03
CA LYS A 156 -7.36 6.92 10.63
C LYS A 156 -7.64 6.77 9.14
N ASP A 157 -6.60 6.49 8.37
CA ASP A 157 -6.64 6.43 6.91
C ASP A 157 -7.69 5.43 6.43
N SER A 158 -8.48 5.85 5.44
CA SER A 158 -9.38 5.00 4.70
C SER A 158 -8.60 4.14 3.70
N TRP A 159 -9.13 2.94 3.43
CA TRP A 159 -8.59 2.04 2.42
C TRP A 159 -9.67 1.12 1.88
N SER A 160 -9.51 0.68 0.64
CA SER A 160 -10.32 -0.37 0.02
C SER A 160 -9.39 -1.42 -0.61
N MET A 161 -9.69 -2.70 -0.39
CA MET A 161 -8.92 -3.85 -0.89
C MET A 161 -9.85 -4.78 -1.66
N ALA A 162 -9.62 -4.89 -2.97
CA ALA A 162 -10.24 -5.91 -3.80
C ALA A 162 -9.56 -7.27 -3.55
N VAL A 163 -10.35 -8.31 -3.37
CA VAL A 163 -9.88 -9.67 -3.09
C VAL A 163 -10.56 -10.66 -4.01
N THR A 164 -9.76 -11.51 -4.64
CA THR A 164 -10.22 -12.60 -5.50
C THR A 164 -9.53 -13.88 -5.07
N LEU A 165 -10.30 -14.95 -4.89
CA LEU A 165 -9.77 -16.30 -4.70
C LEU A 165 -9.68 -16.97 -6.07
N PHE A 166 -8.48 -17.39 -6.44
CA PHE A 166 -8.26 -18.10 -7.69
C PHE A 166 -7.15 -19.15 -7.54
N GLY A 167 -7.44 -20.41 -7.89
CA GLY A 167 -6.50 -21.51 -7.78
C GLY A 167 -5.99 -21.71 -6.35
N GLY A 168 -6.89 -21.57 -5.37
CA GLY A 168 -6.59 -21.68 -3.95
C GLY A 168 -5.78 -20.51 -3.35
N THR A 169 -5.45 -19.47 -4.12
CA THR A 169 -4.71 -18.29 -3.64
C THR A 169 -5.62 -17.06 -3.59
N TYR A 170 -5.56 -16.30 -2.49
CA TYR A 170 -6.21 -15.00 -2.33
C TYR A 170 -5.30 -13.90 -2.85
N TYR A 171 -5.67 -13.31 -3.98
CA TYR A 171 -5.01 -12.12 -4.52
C TYR A 171 -5.66 -10.89 -3.92
N MET A 172 -4.87 -9.99 -3.34
CA MET A 172 -5.38 -8.75 -2.75
C MET A 172 -4.74 -7.54 -3.43
N SER A 173 -5.57 -6.70 -4.03
CA SER A 173 -5.15 -5.46 -4.70
C SER A 173 -5.84 -4.27 -4.06
N GLU A 174 -5.11 -3.20 -3.79
CA GLU A 174 -5.73 -1.96 -3.37
C GLU A 174 -6.61 -1.36 -4.48
N VAL A 175 -7.71 -0.74 -4.06
CA VAL A 175 -8.56 0.12 -4.89
C VAL A 175 -8.54 1.52 -4.28
N GLU A 176 -8.26 2.53 -5.11
CA GLU A 176 -8.25 3.92 -4.66
C GLU A 176 -9.66 4.30 -4.14
N THR A 177 -9.73 4.84 -2.93
CA THR A 177 -11.00 5.34 -2.37
C THR A 177 -11.35 6.69 -3.00
N ALA A 178 -12.63 7.01 -3.12
CA ALA A 178 -13.07 8.31 -3.64
C ALA A 178 -12.47 9.50 -2.85
N GLU A 179 -12.21 9.32 -1.56
CA GLU A 179 -11.53 10.32 -0.72
C GLU A 179 -10.05 10.47 -1.10
N ASN A 180 -9.33 9.37 -1.31
CA ASN A 180 -7.92 9.39 -1.69
C ASN A 180 -7.75 9.98 -3.10
N GLU A 181 -8.63 9.63 -4.04
CA GLU A 181 -8.70 10.20 -5.39
C GLU A 181 -8.95 11.71 -5.33
N LYS A 182 -9.96 12.15 -4.56
CA LYS A 182 -10.24 13.57 -4.36
C LYS A 182 -9.02 14.30 -3.80
N ARG A 183 -8.39 13.76 -2.75
CA ARG A 183 -7.20 14.36 -2.15
C ARG A 183 -6.05 14.46 -3.16
N ARG A 184 -5.86 13.44 -3.99
CA ARG A 184 -4.84 13.44 -5.06
C ARG A 184 -5.10 14.54 -6.09
N ASN A 185 -6.34 14.67 -6.54
CA ASN A 185 -6.75 15.66 -7.55
C ASN A 185 -6.70 17.11 -7.00
N GLU A 186 -6.92 17.29 -5.70
CA GLU A 186 -6.89 18.58 -5.02
C GLU A 186 -5.51 18.96 -4.44
N MET A 187 -4.47 18.15 -4.66
CA MET A 187 -3.11 18.45 -4.17
C MET A 187 -2.62 19.80 -4.70
N ASN A 188 -2.24 20.70 -3.79
CA ASN A 188 -1.63 21.96 -4.17
C ASN A 188 -0.16 21.78 -4.60
N GLU A 189 0.43 22.78 -5.24
CA GLU A 189 1.81 22.71 -5.74
C GLU A 189 2.84 22.41 -4.65
N ARG A 190 2.62 22.90 -3.42
CA ARG A 190 3.51 22.61 -2.30
C ARG A 190 3.44 21.14 -1.88
N GLU A 191 2.26 20.53 -1.90
CA GLU A 191 2.09 19.11 -1.60
C GLU A 191 2.70 18.22 -2.69
N LYS A 192 2.55 18.61 -3.97
CA LYS A 192 3.23 17.94 -5.09
C LYS A 192 4.73 18.01 -4.94
N GLU A 193 5.28 19.18 -4.61
CA GLU A 193 6.71 19.36 -4.34
C GLU A 193 7.17 18.50 -3.14
N MET A 194 6.37 18.40 -2.08
CA MET A 194 6.70 17.52 -0.94
C MET A 194 6.71 16.03 -1.30
N SER A 195 5.96 15.59 -2.33
CA SER A 195 6.02 14.22 -2.82
C SER A 195 7.33 13.92 -3.56
N TYR A 196 7.88 14.93 -4.26
CA TYR A 196 9.20 14.85 -4.92
C TYR A 196 10.36 14.73 -3.92
N TRP A 197 10.24 15.38 -2.77
CA TRP A 197 11.31 15.43 -1.75
C TRP A 197 11.82 14.07 -1.27
N GLY A 198 10.96 13.03 -1.28
CA GLY A 198 11.38 11.66 -0.96
C GLY A 198 12.40 11.14 -1.98
N TYR A 199 12.01 11.12 -3.25
CA TYR A 199 12.87 10.68 -4.35
C TYR A 199 14.13 11.53 -4.49
N LYS A 200 14.04 12.85 -4.27
CA LYS A 200 15.23 13.71 -4.27
C LYS A 200 16.18 13.36 -3.14
N PHE A 201 15.66 13.03 -1.96
CA PHE A 201 16.49 12.58 -0.84
C PHE A 201 17.21 11.26 -1.16
N GLU A 202 16.53 10.31 -1.81
CA GLU A 202 17.15 9.07 -2.30
C GLU A 202 18.32 9.38 -3.22
N GLN A 203 18.15 10.29 -4.19
CA GLN A 203 19.22 10.73 -5.08
C GLN A 203 20.42 11.36 -4.34
N TYR A 204 20.24 11.97 -3.16
CA TYR A 204 21.35 12.54 -2.38
C TYR A 204 22.20 11.50 -1.64
N VAL A 205 21.64 10.32 -1.37
CA VAL A 205 22.25 9.31 -0.49
C VAL A 205 22.41 7.95 -1.16
N THR A 206 22.18 7.86 -2.47
CA THR A 206 22.33 6.63 -3.24
C THR A 206 23.13 6.86 -4.52
N CYS A 207 23.73 5.79 -5.04
CA CYS A 207 24.43 5.77 -6.33
C CYS A 207 24.14 4.46 -7.06
N ASP A 208 24.24 4.45 -8.39
CA ASP A 208 24.09 3.24 -9.20
C ASP A 208 25.32 2.31 -9.10
N GLN A 209 26.45 2.84 -8.63
CA GLN A 209 27.69 2.11 -8.42
C GLN A 209 28.08 2.07 -6.94
N LYS A 210 28.62 0.93 -6.51
CA LYS A 210 28.97 0.64 -5.12
C LYS A 210 29.85 1.71 -4.45
N ASP A 211 30.86 2.20 -5.17
CA ASP A 211 31.84 3.18 -4.68
C ASP A 211 31.72 4.52 -5.44
N GLY A 212 30.59 4.75 -6.10
CA GLY A 212 30.33 5.98 -6.84
C GLY A 212 29.84 7.11 -5.94
N GLU A 213 29.75 8.30 -6.52
CA GLU A 213 29.15 9.45 -5.85
C GLU A 213 27.70 9.66 -6.32
N PRO A 214 26.80 10.13 -5.45
CA PRO A 214 25.44 10.48 -5.86
C PRO A 214 25.42 11.62 -6.89
N ASP A 215 24.90 11.36 -8.09
CA ASP A 215 24.66 12.40 -9.08
C ASP A 215 23.31 13.09 -8.82
N THR A 216 23.38 14.33 -8.34
CA THR A 216 22.20 15.14 -7.99
C THR A 216 21.79 16.12 -9.09
N SER A 217 22.48 16.08 -10.23
CA SER A 217 22.24 16.94 -11.40
C SER A 217 21.21 16.33 -12.36
N GLU A 218 21.13 15.00 -12.41
CA GLU A 218 20.17 14.28 -13.22
C GLU A 218 18.71 14.53 -12.77
N PRO A 219 17.75 14.55 -13.71
CA PRO A 219 16.34 14.56 -13.39
C PRO A 219 15.97 13.39 -12.48
N VAL A 220 15.15 13.66 -11.46
CA VAL A 220 14.56 12.59 -10.66
C VAL A 220 13.47 11.92 -11.50
N ASN A 221 13.47 10.60 -11.53
CA ASN A 221 12.47 9.78 -12.20
C ASN A 221 11.90 8.79 -11.19
N ASN A 222 10.57 8.80 -10.98
CA ASN A 222 9.90 7.87 -10.06
C ASN A 222 9.18 6.71 -10.77
N HIS A 223 9.48 6.48 -12.04
CA HIS A 223 9.05 5.26 -12.73
C HIS A 223 9.92 4.08 -12.35
N ASP A 224 11.23 4.28 -12.27
CA ASP A 224 12.18 3.22 -11.99
C ASP A 224 12.03 2.71 -10.57
N ALA A 225 12.08 1.40 -10.39
CA ALA A 225 12.00 0.80 -9.06
C ALA A 225 12.73 -0.54 -9.02
N PHE A 226 13.25 -0.89 -7.85
CA PHE A 226 13.72 -2.23 -7.53
C PHE A 226 12.82 -2.86 -6.47
N CYS A 227 12.32 -4.06 -6.75
CA CYS A 227 11.41 -4.78 -5.89
C CYS A 227 12.02 -6.10 -5.40
N SER A 228 11.95 -6.33 -4.09
CA SER A 228 12.19 -7.64 -3.48
C SER A 228 10.87 -8.40 -3.36
N VAL A 229 10.88 -9.70 -3.66
CA VAL A 229 9.73 -10.60 -3.48
C VAL A 229 10.01 -11.54 -2.32
N VAL A 230 9.10 -11.52 -1.34
CA VAL A 230 9.32 -12.11 -0.03
C VAL A 230 8.24 -13.14 0.29
N ARG A 231 8.65 -14.27 0.87
CA ARG A 231 7.75 -15.21 1.53
C ARG A 231 7.87 -15.12 3.04
N SER A 232 6.73 -15.18 3.71
CA SER A 232 6.65 -15.32 5.17
C SER A 232 5.34 -16.02 5.55
N ASN A 233 5.21 -16.42 6.81
CA ASN A 233 4.01 -17.01 7.38
C ASN A 233 3.53 -16.14 8.54
N LEU A 234 2.27 -15.72 8.49
CA LEU A 234 1.58 -15.12 9.64
C LEU A 234 0.65 -16.18 10.25
N SER A 235 1.14 -16.83 11.29
CA SER A 235 0.53 -18.01 11.89
C SER A 235 0.29 -19.10 10.84
N LYS A 236 -0.97 -19.36 10.47
CA LYS A 236 -1.33 -20.37 9.47
C LYS A 236 -1.43 -19.84 8.04
N HIS A 237 -1.23 -18.54 7.83
CA HIS A 237 -1.39 -17.89 6.52
C HIS A 237 -0.03 -17.76 5.84
N ARG A 238 0.16 -18.47 4.72
CA ARG A 238 1.34 -18.38 3.87
C ARG A 238 1.23 -17.16 2.96
N LEU A 239 2.21 -16.26 3.04
CA LEU A 239 2.20 -14.97 2.35
C LEU A 239 3.30 -14.94 1.29
N LEU A 240 2.97 -14.38 0.12
CA LEU A 240 3.92 -13.95 -0.91
C LEU A 240 3.63 -12.48 -1.22
N TYR A 241 4.62 -11.61 -1.10
CA TYR A 241 4.43 -10.20 -1.41
C TYR A 241 5.68 -9.55 -1.97
N GLY A 242 5.46 -8.63 -2.92
CA GLY A 242 6.50 -7.73 -3.42
C GLY A 242 6.60 -6.47 -2.57
N GLY A 243 7.80 -5.93 -2.41
CA GLY A 243 8.03 -4.63 -1.80
C GLY A 243 9.19 -3.92 -2.47
N GLU A 244 8.98 -2.65 -2.83
CA GLU A 244 10.05 -1.77 -3.28
C GLU A 244 11.10 -1.61 -2.18
N VAL A 245 12.37 -1.59 -2.60
CA VAL A 245 13.54 -1.43 -1.74
C VAL A 245 14.38 -0.28 -2.28
N ASP A 246 14.63 0.71 -1.43
CA ASP A 246 15.27 1.96 -1.85
C ASP A 246 16.75 1.77 -2.20
N CYS A 247 17.50 1.02 -1.38
CA CYS A 247 18.92 0.77 -1.63
C CYS A 247 19.51 -0.39 -0.81
N ILE A 248 20.76 -0.76 -1.13
CA ILE A 248 21.57 -1.76 -0.44
C ILE A 248 22.84 -1.16 0.16
N ARG A 249 23.23 -1.63 1.34
CA ARG A 249 24.51 -1.28 1.97
C ARG A 249 25.61 -2.23 1.49
N ALA A 250 26.37 -1.79 0.50
CA ALA A 250 27.33 -2.61 -0.24
C ALA A 250 28.49 -3.19 0.59
N GLU A 251 28.79 -2.57 1.74
CA GLU A 251 29.83 -2.97 2.69
C GLU A 251 29.34 -4.04 3.69
N SER A 252 28.04 -4.29 3.75
CA SER A 252 27.46 -5.26 4.68
C SER A 252 27.85 -6.69 4.29
N SER A 253 28.34 -7.47 5.26
CA SER A 253 28.56 -8.91 5.09
C SER A 253 27.28 -9.74 5.09
N LYS A 254 26.14 -9.13 5.43
CA LYS A 254 24.82 -9.79 5.45
C LYS A 254 24.28 -9.92 4.03
N LYS A 255 23.41 -10.91 3.82
CA LYS A 255 22.69 -11.13 2.55
C LYS A 255 21.36 -10.40 2.55
N PRO A 256 20.76 -10.12 1.38
CA PRO A 256 19.37 -9.69 1.30
C PRO A 256 18.42 -10.60 2.08
N PRO A 257 17.40 -10.04 2.75
CA PRO A 257 17.06 -8.62 2.83
C PRO A 257 17.81 -7.84 3.94
N GLN A 258 18.68 -8.51 4.71
CA GLN A 258 19.33 -7.95 5.91
C GLN A 258 20.44 -6.93 5.62
N ASN A 259 20.74 -6.65 4.35
CA ASN A 259 21.66 -5.60 3.90
C ASN A 259 20.96 -4.47 3.14
N TYR A 260 19.63 -4.53 2.99
CA TYR A 260 18.85 -3.43 2.45
C TYR A 260 18.67 -2.31 3.46
N VAL A 261 18.37 -1.12 2.95
CA VAL A 261 18.14 0.10 3.72
C VAL A 261 16.92 0.81 3.15
N GLU A 262 16.01 1.23 4.02
CA GLU A 262 14.87 2.08 3.67
C GLU A 262 15.25 3.54 3.93
N LEU A 263 14.86 4.44 3.03
CA LEU A 263 15.10 5.86 3.06
C LEU A 263 13.80 6.61 3.29
N LYS A 264 13.85 7.60 4.18
CA LYS A 264 12.69 8.43 4.52
C LYS A 264 13.10 9.88 4.71
N THR A 265 12.15 10.78 4.49
CA THR A 265 12.26 12.17 4.95
C THR A 265 11.21 12.48 6.00
N SER A 266 11.55 13.37 6.93
CA SER A 266 10.60 13.88 7.91
C SER A 266 10.92 15.32 8.27
N ARG A 267 9.89 16.10 8.57
CA ARG A 267 10.07 17.41 9.22
C ARG A 267 10.87 17.24 10.51
N GLN A 268 11.82 18.13 10.74
CA GLN A 268 12.56 18.22 12.01
C GLN A 268 11.63 18.51 13.18
N TRP A 269 12.06 18.12 14.38
CA TRP A 269 11.29 18.33 15.58
C TRP A 269 11.68 19.66 16.20
N PHE A 270 10.73 20.59 16.26
CA PHE A 270 10.93 21.88 16.91
C PHE A 270 10.43 21.89 18.36
N ASN A 271 9.63 20.89 18.74
CA ASN A 271 9.07 20.75 20.07
C ASN A 271 8.73 19.29 20.40
N PRO A 272 8.54 18.94 21.69
CA PRO A 272 8.20 17.58 22.13
C PRO A 272 6.92 17.01 21.52
N ARG A 273 5.97 17.86 21.09
CA ARG A 273 4.73 17.42 20.44
C ARG A 273 5.01 16.88 19.04
N ASN A 274 5.92 17.49 18.27
CA ASN A 274 6.33 16.98 16.96
C ASN A 274 6.97 15.60 17.08
N GLU A 275 7.85 15.43 18.06
CA GLU A 275 8.49 14.16 18.36
C GLU A 275 7.46 13.08 18.76
N ARG A 276 6.57 13.39 19.72
CA ARG A 276 5.50 12.46 20.12
C ARG A 276 4.61 12.04 18.95
N ASN A 277 4.22 12.98 18.10
CA ASN A 277 3.41 12.68 16.91
C ASN A 277 4.16 11.81 15.90
N PHE A 278 5.48 12.00 15.76
CA PHE A 278 6.31 11.15 14.91
C PHE A 278 6.29 9.70 15.39
N TYR A 279 6.58 9.45 16.67
CA TYR A 279 6.56 8.11 17.25
C TYR A 279 5.16 7.49 17.21
N ARG A 280 4.10 8.30 17.43
CA ARG A 280 2.73 7.82 17.43
C ARG A 280 2.17 7.46 16.06
N PHE A 281 2.37 8.31 15.05
CA PHE A 281 1.64 8.19 13.78
C PHE A 281 2.53 7.82 12.60
N LYS A 282 3.82 8.18 12.61
CA LYS A 282 4.72 7.93 11.49
C LYS A 282 5.52 6.64 11.68
N LEU A 283 6.08 6.44 12.86
CA LEU A 283 7.04 5.36 13.08
C LEU A 283 6.39 3.97 12.96
N ILE A 284 5.11 3.79 13.26
CA ILE A 284 4.40 2.53 13.00
C ILE A 284 4.37 2.15 11.51
N LYS A 285 4.19 3.15 10.62
CA LYS A 285 4.17 2.90 9.17
C LYS A 285 5.54 2.47 8.68
N TRP A 286 6.60 3.13 9.15
CA TRP A 286 7.98 2.77 8.83
C TRP A 286 8.33 1.38 9.36
N TRP A 287 7.98 1.11 10.63
CA TRP A 287 8.17 -0.20 11.22
C TRP A 287 7.47 -1.29 10.41
N ALA A 288 6.17 -1.14 10.14
CA ALA A 288 5.42 -2.16 9.40
C ALA A 288 5.97 -2.35 7.98
N GLN A 289 6.34 -1.26 7.29
CA GLN A 289 6.93 -1.33 5.95
C GLN A 289 8.22 -2.15 5.96
N SER A 290 9.19 -1.78 6.79
CA SER A 290 10.51 -2.40 6.81
C SER A 290 10.51 -3.79 7.46
N PHE A 291 9.73 -3.98 8.53
CA PHE A 291 9.63 -5.26 9.25
C PHE A 291 9.08 -6.38 8.37
N LEU A 292 8.07 -6.08 7.54
CA LEU A 292 7.48 -7.07 6.63
C LEU A 292 8.52 -7.67 5.67
N VAL A 293 9.40 -6.86 5.10
CA VAL A 293 10.40 -7.33 4.12
C VAL A 293 11.76 -7.65 4.75
N GLY A 294 11.89 -7.57 6.08
CA GLY A 294 13.13 -7.89 6.78
C GLY A 294 14.24 -6.83 6.64
N ILE A 295 13.89 -5.59 6.27
CA ILE A 295 14.84 -4.48 6.20
C ILE A 295 15.18 -4.03 7.64
N PRO A 296 16.46 -4.08 8.06
CA PRO A 296 16.85 -3.84 9.45
C PRO A 296 16.95 -2.35 9.82
N GLU A 297 17.14 -1.46 8.85
CA GLU A 297 17.48 -0.06 9.07
C GLU A 297 16.65 0.87 8.18
N VAL A 298 16.12 1.94 8.79
CA VAL A 298 15.50 3.08 8.11
C VAL A 298 16.36 4.33 8.37
N ILE A 299 16.83 4.98 7.31
CA ILE A 299 17.61 6.22 7.40
C ILE A 299 16.69 7.40 7.07
N CYS A 300 16.55 8.30 8.04
CA CYS A 300 15.71 9.47 7.92
C CYS A 300 16.53 10.75 7.71
N GLY A 301 16.28 11.46 6.62
CA GLY A 301 16.63 12.87 6.46
C GLY A 301 15.63 13.79 7.16
N PHE A 302 16.07 14.44 8.24
CA PHE A 302 15.30 15.49 8.91
C PHE A 302 15.49 16.84 8.21
N ARG A 303 14.41 17.31 7.60
CA ARG A 303 14.36 18.58 6.85
C ARG A 303 13.66 19.69 7.63
N ASP A 304 14.04 20.92 7.34
CA ASP A 304 13.29 22.11 7.74
C ASP A 304 12.03 22.31 6.86
N ASP A 305 11.36 23.44 7.07
CA ASP A 305 10.15 23.81 6.33
C ASP A 305 10.46 24.35 4.93
N ASP A 306 11.73 24.69 4.66
CA ASP A 306 12.22 25.11 3.35
C ASP A 306 12.69 23.93 2.49
N GLY A 307 12.55 22.70 2.99
CA GLY A 307 12.90 21.50 2.24
C GLY A 307 14.38 21.12 2.31
N VAL A 308 15.15 21.70 3.24
CA VAL A 308 16.58 21.39 3.37
C VAL A 308 16.80 20.36 4.47
N VAL A 309 17.38 19.21 4.13
CA VAL A 309 17.82 18.20 5.11
C VAL A 309 19.06 18.72 5.82
N LYS A 310 18.97 18.83 7.14
CA LYS A 310 20.07 19.27 8.01
C LYS A 310 20.71 18.14 8.80
N ARG A 311 19.97 17.04 8.99
CA ARG A 311 20.41 15.93 9.85
C ARG A 311 19.92 14.58 9.32
N LEU A 312 20.79 13.58 9.35
CA LEU A 312 20.44 12.18 9.17
C LEU A 312 20.29 11.46 10.51
N LYS A 313 19.34 10.52 10.60
CA LYS A 313 19.19 9.62 11.74
C LYS A 313 18.82 8.22 11.28
N SER A 314 19.54 7.23 11.77
CA SER A 314 19.19 5.82 11.60
C SER A 314 18.18 5.37 12.66
N PHE A 315 17.19 4.58 12.23
CA PHE A 315 16.22 3.90 13.08
C PHE A 315 16.32 2.40 12.80
N GLN A 316 16.61 1.62 13.84
CA GLN A 316 16.65 0.17 13.73
C GLN A 316 15.23 -0.39 13.80
N THR A 317 14.81 -1.13 12.77
CA THR A 317 13.42 -1.60 12.61
C THR A 317 12.91 -2.34 13.84
N LEU A 318 13.72 -3.25 14.41
CA LEU A 318 13.33 -4.04 15.59
C LEU A 318 13.23 -3.23 16.88
N GLN A 319 13.83 -2.04 16.94
CA GLN A 319 13.78 -1.16 18.11
C GLN A 319 12.57 -0.22 18.10
N MET A 320 11.99 0.06 16.93
CA MET A 320 10.88 1.02 16.76
C MET A 320 9.64 0.73 17.65
N PRO A 321 9.20 -0.54 17.84
CA PRO A 321 8.10 -0.83 18.76
C PRO A 321 8.40 -0.46 20.20
N ARG A 322 9.64 -0.72 20.65
CA ARG A 322 10.07 -0.39 22.01
C ARG A 322 10.12 1.12 22.22
N ASP A 323 10.59 1.87 21.22
CA ASP A 323 10.64 3.33 21.25
C ASP A 323 9.24 3.97 21.22
N SER A 324 8.22 3.23 20.78
CA SER A 324 6.84 3.71 20.63
C SER A 324 5.83 2.99 21.54
N ARG A 325 6.31 2.33 22.59
CA ARG A 325 5.50 1.46 23.47
C ARG A 325 4.27 2.14 24.08
N ASP A 326 4.33 3.46 24.26
CA ASP A 326 3.23 4.27 24.84
C ASP A 326 2.20 4.71 23.78
N HIS A 327 2.36 4.30 22.52
CA HIS A 327 1.57 4.80 21.39
C HIS A 327 0.91 3.70 20.56
N TRP A 328 1.62 2.61 20.30
CA TRP A 328 1.10 1.48 19.54
C TRP A 328 1.80 0.20 19.95
N SER A 329 1.14 -0.93 19.68
CA SER A 329 1.63 -2.27 19.97
C SER A 329 1.77 -3.06 18.67
N GLY A 330 2.98 -3.54 18.38
CA GLY A 330 3.23 -4.41 17.23
C GLY A 330 2.43 -5.71 17.31
N ALA A 331 2.18 -6.22 18.52
CA ALA A 331 1.37 -7.42 18.74
C ALA A 331 -0.10 -7.18 18.36
N VAL A 332 -0.70 -6.06 18.80
CA VAL A 332 -2.05 -5.66 18.40
C VAL A 332 -2.17 -5.51 16.89
N ALA A 333 -1.18 -4.87 16.25
CA ALA A 333 -1.15 -4.67 14.80
C ALA A 333 -1.15 -6.01 14.02
N PHE A 334 -0.30 -6.96 14.43
CA PHE A 334 -0.20 -8.25 13.75
C PHE A 334 -1.33 -9.22 14.10
N ASN A 335 -1.86 -9.19 15.33
CA ASN A 335 -3.06 -9.96 15.70
C ASN A 335 -4.29 -9.46 14.93
N PHE A 336 -4.44 -8.14 14.74
CA PHE A 336 -5.46 -7.58 13.86
C PHE A 336 -5.32 -8.14 12.44
N CYS A 337 -4.12 -8.06 11.86
CA CYS A 337 -3.87 -8.55 10.51
C CYS A 337 -4.15 -10.06 10.39
N GLN A 338 -3.69 -10.87 11.33
CA GLN A 338 -3.89 -12.33 11.35
C GLN A 338 -5.38 -12.71 11.41
N GLN A 339 -6.15 -12.01 12.26
CA GLN A 339 -7.59 -12.21 12.36
C GLN A 339 -8.32 -11.69 11.11
N PHE A 340 -7.88 -10.56 10.53
CA PHE A 340 -8.45 -10.02 9.30
C PHE A 340 -8.26 -10.98 8.11
N LEU A 341 -7.05 -11.51 7.91
CA LEU A 341 -6.81 -12.53 6.88
C LEU A 341 -7.66 -13.79 7.12
N SER A 342 -7.89 -14.17 8.37
CA SER A 342 -8.80 -15.28 8.69
C SER A 342 -10.25 -14.97 8.32
N PHE A 343 -10.70 -13.72 8.53
CA PHE A 343 -12.01 -13.25 8.13
C PHE A 343 -12.17 -13.21 6.60
N VAL A 344 -11.15 -12.76 5.86
CA VAL A 344 -11.15 -12.81 4.39
C VAL A 344 -11.41 -14.23 3.89
N ARG A 345 -10.76 -15.25 4.48
CA ARG A 345 -10.99 -16.66 4.10
C ARG A 345 -12.42 -17.15 4.38
N GLN A 346 -13.06 -16.61 5.41
CA GLN A 346 -14.45 -16.96 5.74
C GLN A 346 -15.45 -16.33 4.78
N VAL A 347 -15.14 -15.14 4.25
CA VAL A 347 -16.01 -14.37 3.37
C VAL A 347 -15.82 -14.78 1.90
N VAL A 348 -14.57 -14.88 1.46
CA VAL A 348 -14.21 -15.15 0.07
C VAL A 348 -14.09 -16.66 -0.14
N THR A 349 -15.19 -17.30 -0.50
CA THR A 349 -15.27 -18.77 -0.62
C THR A 349 -15.44 -19.26 -2.06
N ILE A 350 -15.71 -18.36 -3.01
CA ILE A 350 -15.89 -18.71 -4.42
C ILE A 350 -14.52 -18.58 -5.11
N ASP A 351 -13.97 -19.70 -5.56
CA ASP A 351 -12.74 -19.76 -6.35
C ASP A 351 -13.08 -19.48 -7.82
N ASP A 352 -12.99 -18.21 -8.21
CA ASP A 352 -13.30 -17.71 -9.53
C ASP A 352 -12.55 -16.38 -9.75
N PRO A 353 -11.66 -16.27 -10.76
CA PRO A 353 -10.88 -15.06 -10.99
C PRO A 353 -11.75 -13.85 -11.36
N LYS A 354 -13.01 -14.05 -11.72
CA LYS A 354 -13.97 -12.99 -12.08
C LYS A 354 -14.81 -12.52 -10.90
N LYS A 355 -14.70 -13.15 -9.73
CA LYS A 355 -15.40 -12.72 -8.50
C LYS A 355 -14.48 -11.84 -7.67
N VAL A 356 -14.92 -10.61 -7.44
CA VAL A 356 -14.16 -9.61 -6.68
C VAL A 356 -14.93 -9.19 -5.44
N TYR A 357 -14.32 -9.38 -4.28
CA TYR A 357 -14.86 -8.93 -3.00
C TYR A 357 -14.10 -7.67 -2.58
N LEU A 358 -14.82 -6.58 -2.38
CA LEU A 358 -14.23 -5.33 -1.90
C LEU A 358 -14.37 -5.25 -0.39
N PHE A 359 -13.24 -5.18 0.31
CA PHE A 359 -13.17 -4.88 1.74
C PHE A 359 -12.84 -3.41 1.94
N GLU A 360 -13.62 -2.70 2.75
CA GLU A 360 -13.54 -1.25 2.86
C GLU A 360 -13.52 -0.82 4.32
N ARG A 361 -12.63 0.11 4.63
CA ARG A 361 -12.64 0.87 5.88
C ARG A 361 -12.72 2.35 5.56
N GLY A 362 -13.82 2.98 5.97
CA GLY A 362 -13.95 4.43 5.93
C GLY A 362 -13.09 5.14 6.99
N PRO A 363 -12.92 6.47 6.90
CA PRO A 363 -12.15 7.25 7.87
C PRO A 363 -12.65 7.04 9.29
N ASP A 364 -11.73 6.77 10.21
CA ASP A 364 -12.04 6.51 11.63
C ASP A 364 -13.07 5.39 11.88
N SER A 365 -13.42 4.59 10.87
CA SER A 365 -14.42 3.52 11.00
C SER A 365 -13.94 2.46 11.98
N SER A 366 -14.85 2.05 12.87
CA SER A 366 -14.62 1.01 13.86
C SER A 366 -14.77 -0.40 13.30
N THR A 367 -15.10 -0.54 12.02
CA THR A 367 -15.28 -1.82 11.34
C THR A 367 -14.75 -1.76 9.91
N VAL A 368 -14.29 -2.89 9.40
CA VAL A 368 -14.13 -3.15 7.96
C VAL A 368 -15.40 -3.83 7.47
N THR A 369 -16.02 -3.27 6.43
CA THR A 369 -17.17 -3.86 5.74
C THR A 369 -16.72 -4.55 4.47
N TRP A 370 -17.57 -5.39 3.87
CA TRP A 370 -17.29 -5.97 2.57
C TRP A 370 -18.53 -6.04 1.68
N ARG A 371 -18.31 -6.12 0.37
CA ARG A 371 -19.35 -6.38 -0.63
C ARG A 371 -18.77 -7.15 -1.80
N LEU A 372 -19.59 -8.00 -2.43
CA LEU A 372 -19.26 -8.55 -3.73
C LEU A 372 -19.47 -7.47 -4.79
N LEU A 373 -18.51 -7.31 -5.70
CA LEU A 373 -18.61 -6.43 -6.85
C LEU A 373 -19.26 -7.17 -8.03
N GLU A 374 -20.11 -6.46 -8.75
CA GLU A 374 -20.88 -7.01 -9.87
C GLU A 374 -20.35 -6.54 -11.23
N ASP A 375 -19.56 -5.45 -11.25
CA ASP A 375 -19.04 -4.86 -12.47
C ASP A 375 -17.85 -5.68 -12.99
N PRO A 376 -17.88 -6.17 -14.25
CA PRO A 376 -16.74 -6.87 -14.84
C PRO A 376 -15.45 -6.05 -14.89
N SER A 377 -15.52 -4.71 -14.89
CA SER A 377 -14.35 -3.82 -14.88
C SER A 377 -13.58 -3.81 -13.55
N ASP A 378 -14.18 -4.34 -12.48
CA ASP A 378 -13.52 -4.49 -11.19
C ASP A 378 -12.54 -5.67 -11.15
N VAL A 379 -12.67 -6.62 -12.10
CA VAL A 379 -11.77 -7.77 -12.24
C VAL A 379 -10.34 -7.29 -12.49
N PHE A 380 -9.42 -7.77 -11.66
CA PHE A 380 -8.03 -7.31 -11.65
C PHE A 380 -6.99 -8.41 -11.90
N LEU A 381 -7.42 -9.67 -12.01
CA LEU A 381 -6.55 -10.74 -12.46
C LEU A 381 -6.65 -10.84 -13.98
N PRO A 382 -5.57 -10.52 -14.72
CA PRO A 382 -5.64 -10.46 -16.17
C PRO A 382 -5.60 -11.85 -16.81
N ASP A 383 -6.20 -11.98 -17.99
CA ASP A 383 -6.32 -13.25 -18.72
C ASP A 383 -4.94 -13.87 -19.07
N TRP A 384 -3.94 -13.04 -19.33
CA TRP A 384 -2.57 -13.52 -19.58
C TRP A 384 -1.97 -14.22 -18.36
N PHE A 385 -2.44 -13.91 -17.15
CA PHE A 385 -2.04 -14.58 -15.92
C PHE A 385 -2.92 -15.79 -15.64
N THR A 386 -4.24 -15.61 -15.66
CA THR A 386 -5.19 -16.66 -15.26
C THR A 386 -5.13 -17.88 -16.17
N SER A 387 -4.86 -17.70 -17.47
CA SER A 387 -4.65 -18.81 -18.42
C SER A 387 -3.42 -19.69 -18.10
N GLN A 388 -2.49 -19.20 -17.28
CA GLN A 388 -1.26 -19.90 -16.89
C GLN A 388 -1.38 -20.66 -15.57
N ILE A 389 -2.48 -20.48 -14.83
CA ILE A 389 -2.75 -21.16 -13.57
C ILE A 389 -3.83 -22.23 -13.81
N LYS A 390 -3.47 -23.50 -13.64
CA LYS A 390 -4.37 -24.65 -13.83
C LYS A 390 -4.34 -25.51 -12.55
N PRO A 391 -5.14 -25.15 -11.53
CA PRO A 391 -5.08 -25.74 -10.19
C PRO A 391 -5.45 -27.23 -10.11
#